data_AF-A0A9E5KJJ9-F1
#
_entry.id   AF-A0A9E5KJJ9-F1
#
_cell.length_a   1.000
_cell.length_b   1.000
_cell.length_c   1.000
_cell.angle_alpha   90.00
_cell.angle_beta   90.00
_cell.angle_gamma   90.00
#
_symmetry.space_group_name_H-M   'P 1'
#
loop_
_entity.id
_entity.type
_entity.pdbx_description
1 polymer ?
#
loop_
_entity_poly.entity_id
_entity_poly.type
_entity_poly.pdbx_seq_one_letter_code
_entity_poly.pdbx_strand_id
1 'polypeptide(L)'
;MATTHAPRPMSAEEKKVIFASSLGTVFEWYDFYLYGSLAAIIAKQFFSGLDEGSAFIFALLAFAAGFIVRPFGALFFGRLGDMIGRKYTFLVTILIMGLSTFVVGLLPTYASIGVAAPVILIVLRLLQGLALGGEYGGAATYVAEHAPMGKRGAYTAWIQTTATLGLFLSLMVILGTRTALGEETFADWGWRVPFLVSILLLGISVYIRLSMN
;
A
#
# COMPACT_ATOMS: atom_id res chain seq x y z
N MET A 1 4.28 -35.48 -30.59
CA MET A 1 4.17 -36.10 -29.26
C MET A 1 4.40 -34.99 -28.23
N ALA A 2 3.33 -34.37 -27.72
CA ALA A 2 3.42 -33.27 -26.76
C ALA A 2 3.69 -33.87 -25.38
N THR A 3 4.82 -33.55 -24.77
CA THR A 3 5.15 -33.96 -23.41
C THR A 3 4.18 -33.28 -22.44
N THR A 4 3.22 -34.04 -21.93
CA THR A 4 2.35 -33.62 -20.82
C THR A 4 3.20 -33.54 -19.56
N HIS A 5 3.72 -32.34 -19.26
CA HIS A 5 4.32 -32.08 -17.95
C HIS A 5 3.24 -32.28 -16.88
N ALA A 6 3.39 -33.32 -16.06
CA ALA A 6 2.54 -33.54 -14.89
C ALA A 6 2.62 -32.31 -13.96
N PRO A 7 1.52 -31.87 -13.35
CA PRO A 7 1.53 -30.71 -12.47
C PRO A 7 2.37 -31.01 -11.23
N ARG A 8 3.59 -30.46 -11.16
CA ARG A 8 4.42 -30.61 -9.95
C ARG A 8 3.80 -29.80 -8.81
N PRO A 9 3.76 -30.34 -7.58
CA PRO A 9 3.45 -29.54 -6.41
C PRO A 9 4.49 -28.44 -6.23
N MET A 10 4.07 -27.29 -5.69
CA MET A 10 4.98 -26.20 -5.36
C MET A 10 5.99 -26.66 -4.31
N SER A 11 7.26 -26.34 -4.54
CA SER A 11 8.34 -26.55 -3.58
C SER A 11 8.13 -25.69 -2.32
N ALA A 12 8.79 -26.06 -1.23
CA ALA A 12 8.75 -25.28 0.01
C ALA A 12 9.28 -23.85 -0.19
N GLU A 13 10.28 -23.68 -1.05
CA GLU A 13 10.84 -22.37 -1.40
C GLU A 13 9.84 -21.51 -2.16
N GLU A 14 9.14 -22.05 -3.16
CA GLU A 14 8.14 -21.28 -3.90
C GLU A 14 6.95 -20.89 -3.01
N LYS A 15 6.52 -21.76 -2.09
CA LYS A 15 5.49 -21.41 -1.11
C LYS A 15 5.95 -20.28 -0.19
N LYS A 16 7.21 -20.32 0.27
CA LYS A 16 7.82 -19.28 1.09
C LYS A 16 7.89 -17.94 0.34
N VAL A 17 8.31 -17.98 -0.93
CA VAL A 17 8.37 -16.82 -1.85
C VAL A 17 6.98 -16.24 -2.11
N ILE A 18 5.96 -17.06 -2.36
CA ILE A 18 4.58 -16.58 -2.55
C ILE A 18 4.04 -15.95 -1.27
N PHE A 19 4.24 -16.59 -0.13
CA PHE A 19 3.78 -16.08 1.16
C PHE A 19 4.45 -14.74 1.50
N ALA A 20 5.78 -14.67 1.33
CA ALA A 20 6.58 -13.46 1.43
C ALA A 20 6.07 -12.32 0.54
N SER A 21 5.85 -12.61 -0.74
CA SER A 21 5.32 -11.64 -1.71
C SER A 21 3.91 -11.20 -1.36
N SER A 22 3.06 -12.11 -0.87
CA SER A 22 1.68 -11.83 -0.50
C SER A 22 1.60 -10.93 0.73
N LEU A 23 2.48 -11.11 1.72
CA LEU A 23 2.58 -10.21 2.88
C LEU A 23 2.94 -8.79 2.47
N GLY A 24 3.90 -8.62 1.55
CA GLY A 24 4.22 -7.31 0.98
C GLY A 24 2.98 -6.62 0.39
N THR A 25 2.22 -7.36 -0.43
CA THR A 25 0.98 -6.82 -1.02
C THR A 25 -0.10 -6.51 0.03
N VAL A 26 -0.24 -7.31 1.09
CA VAL A 26 -1.14 -6.99 2.21
C VAL A 26 -0.76 -5.64 2.84
N PHE A 27 0.53 -5.39 3.04
CA PHE A 27 1.01 -4.13 3.63
C PHE A 27 0.83 -2.93 2.69
N GLU A 28 1.02 -3.12 1.38
CA GLU A 28 0.69 -2.11 0.38
C GLU A 28 -0.78 -1.67 0.46
N TRP A 29 -1.68 -2.65 0.53
CA TRP A 29 -3.12 -2.37 0.64
C TRP A 29 -3.51 -1.83 2.01
N TYR A 30 -2.86 -2.27 3.09
CA TYR A 30 -3.02 -1.68 4.42
C TYR A 30 -2.80 -0.17 4.38
N ASP A 31 -1.66 0.27 3.87
CA ASP A 31 -1.27 1.68 3.81
C ASP A 31 -2.24 2.51 2.97
N PHE A 32 -2.72 1.91 1.87
CA PHE A 32 -3.63 2.57 0.96
C PHE A 32 -5.03 2.71 1.58
N TYR A 33 -5.60 1.62 2.09
CA TYR A 33 -6.91 1.63 2.74
C TYR A 33 -6.92 2.41 4.04
N LEU A 34 -5.82 2.46 4.78
CA LEU A 34 -5.69 3.24 6.01
C LEU A 34 -6.07 4.71 5.79
N TYR A 35 -5.57 5.33 4.72
CA TYR A 35 -5.93 6.70 4.37
C TYR A 35 -7.42 6.82 4.02
N GLY A 36 -7.93 5.92 3.17
CA GLY A 36 -9.33 5.96 2.75
C GLY A 36 -10.30 5.82 3.93
N SER A 37 -10.00 4.91 4.87
CA SER A 37 -10.80 4.70 6.08
C SER A 37 -10.76 5.89 7.05
N LEU A 38 -9.69 6.68 7.03
CA LEU A 38 -9.53 7.88 7.87
C LEU A 38 -9.83 9.19 7.12
N ALA A 39 -10.40 9.13 5.91
CA ALA A 39 -10.61 10.32 5.06
C ALA A 39 -11.37 11.45 5.76
N ALA A 40 -12.38 11.13 6.59
CA ALA A 40 -13.13 12.13 7.34
C ALA A 40 -12.27 12.85 8.40
N ILE A 41 -11.33 12.15 9.05
CA ILE A 41 -10.40 12.75 10.02
C ILE A 41 -9.34 13.55 9.27
N ILE A 42 -8.79 13.00 8.17
CA ILE A 42 -7.82 13.69 7.32
C ILE A 42 -8.39 15.00 6.76
N ALA A 43 -9.65 15.01 6.34
CA ALA A 43 -10.35 16.22 5.92
C ALA A 43 -10.29 17.31 6.99
N LYS A 44 -10.65 16.96 8.24
CA LYS A 44 -10.61 17.89 9.38
C LYS A 44 -9.21 18.34 9.74
N GLN A 45 -8.21 17.47 9.63
CA GLN A 45 -6.85 17.77 10.10
C GLN A 45 -5.99 18.50 9.06
N PHE A 46 -6.19 18.24 7.77
CA PHE A 46 -5.33 18.76 6.69
C PHE A 46 -6.03 19.75 5.77
N PHE A 47 -7.36 19.79 5.74
CA PHE A 47 -8.14 20.64 4.85
C PHE A 47 -9.08 21.59 5.61
N SER A 48 -8.79 21.90 6.88
CA SER A 48 -9.64 22.77 7.73
C SER A 48 -9.74 24.23 7.27
N GLY A 49 -8.93 24.65 6.30
CA GLY A 49 -9.08 25.95 5.64
C GLY A 49 -10.22 26.02 4.62
N LEU A 50 -10.92 24.92 4.37
CA LEU A 50 -12.07 24.81 3.46
C LEU A 50 -13.37 24.59 4.26
N ASP A 51 -14.52 24.82 3.63
CA ASP A 51 -15.81 24.36 4.18
C ASP A 51 -15.84 22.83 4.30
N GLU A 52 -16.66 22.29 5.20
CA GLU A 52 -16.66 20.85 5.53
C GLU A 52 -16.88 19.94 4.32
N GLY A 53 -17.76 20.34 3.39
CA GLY A 53 -18.04 19.58 2.18
C GLY A 53 -16.82 19.54 1.26
N SER A 54 -16.23 20.70 0.99
CA SER A 54 -15.01 20.82 0.19
C SER A 54 -13.84 20.08 0.83
N ALA A 55 -13.63 20.20 2.14
CA ALA A 55 -12.55 19.51 2.85
C ALA A 55 -12.61 18.00 2.67
N PHE A 56 -13.81 17.41 2.77
CA PHE A 56 -14.01 15.98 2.54
C PHE A 56 -13.80 15.58 1.08
N ILE A 57 -14.29 16.38 0.13
CA ILE A 57 -14.05 16.16 -1.30
C ILE A 57 -12.55 16.18 -1.60
N PHE A 58 -11.79 17.15 -1.07
CA PHE A 58 -10.35 17.23 -1.26
C PHE A 58 -9.60 16.04 -0.64
N ALA A 59 -10.01 15.57 0.53
CA ALA A 59 -9.45 14.36 1.12
C ALA A 59 -9.68 13.13 0.21
N LEU A 60 -10.88 12.98 -0.37
CA LEU A 60 -11.20 11.94 -1.34
C LEU A 60 -10.45 12.12 -2.68
N LEU A 61 -10.25 13.35 -3.14
CA LEU A 61 -9.47 13.64 -4.34
C LEU A 61 -8.00 13.29 -4.14
N ALA A 62 -7.42 13.54 -2.96
CA ALA A 62 -6.07 13.11 -2.63
C ALA A 62 -5.96 11.57 -2.60
N PHE A 63 -7.00 10.87 -2.14
CA PHE A 63 -7.09 9.41 -2.23
C PHE A 63 -7.17 8.92 -3.70
N ALA A 64 -8.03 9.55 -4.50
CA ALA A 64 -8.22 9.26 -5.92
C ALA A 64 -6.95 9.57 -6.74
N ALA A 65 -6.24 10.64 -6.42
CA ALA A 65 -5.00 11.03 -7.07
C ALA A 65 -3.93 9.92 -6.95
N GLY A 66 -3.87 9.25 -5.79
CA GLY A 66 -3.04 8.07 -5.59
C GLY A 66 -3.38 6.90 -6.52
N PHE A 67 -4.64 6.76 -6.97
CA PHE A 67 -5.00 5.79 -8.02
C PHE A 67 -4.66 6.28 -9.42
N ILE A 68 -4.92 7.56 -9.72
CA ILE A 68 -4.70 8.17 -11.04
C ILE A 68 -3.24 8.06 -11.46
N VAL A 69 -2.30 8.17 -10.52
CA VAL A 69 -0.87 8.09 -10.83
C VAL A 69 -0.35 6.66 -11.02
N ARG A 70 -1.10 5.62 -10.66
CA ARG A 70 -0.65 4.22 -10.75
C ARG A 70 -0.20 3.80 -12.16
N PRO A 71 -0.90 4.14 -13.26
CA PRO A 71 -0.44 3.80 -14.61
C PRO A 71 0.93 4.41 -14.93
N PHE A 72 1.21 5.63 -14.47
CA PHE A 72 2.51 6.28 -14.64
C PHE A 72 3.59 5.58 -13.82
N GLY A 73 3.25 5.17 -12.61
CA GLY A 73 4.09 4.33 -11.76
C GLY A 73 4.45 2.99 -12.43
N ALA A 74 3.45 2.32 -13.02
CA ALA A 74 3.62 1.07 -13.76
C ALA A 74 4.58 1.24 -14.94
N LEU A 75 4.44 2.31 -15.72
CA LEU A 75 5.32 2.61 -16.85
C LEU A 75 6.76 2.89 -16.39
N PHE A 76 6.93 3.73 -15.37
CA PHE A 76 8.24 4.14 -14.88
C PHE A 76 8.97 3.01 -14.15
N PHE A 77 8.37 2.46 -13.09
CA PHE A 77 8.99 1.41 -12.29
C PHE A 77 8.98 0.05 -13.01
N GLY A 78 8.03 -0.21 -13.91
CA GLY A 78 8.07 -1.40 -14.77
C GLY A 78 9.32 -1.39 -15.66
N ARG A 79 9.54 -0.30 -16.41
CA ARG A 79 10.74 -0.14 -17.24
C ARG A 79 12.02 -0.17 -16.43
N LEU A 80 12.04 0.51 -15.27
CA LEU A 80 13.20 0.51 -14.37
C LEU A 80 13.53 -0.90 -13.87
N GLY A 81 12.50 -1.70 -13.54
CA GLY A 81 12.62 -3.11 -13.16
C GLY A 81 13.22 -3.98 -14.25
N ASP A 82 12.85 -3.76 -15.51
CA ASP A 82 13.40 -4.50 -16.65
C ASP A 82 14.84 -4.08 -16.98
N MET A 83 15.24 -2.84 -16.70
CA MET A 83 16.59 -2.32 -16.98
C MET A 83 17.61 -2.60 -15.87
N ILE A 84 17.23 -2.41 -14.60
CA ILE A 84 18.15 -2.45 -13.43
C ILE A 84 17.98 -3.73 -12.61
N GLY A 85 16.86 -4.43 -12.81
CA GLY A 85 16.53 -5.67 -12.10
C GLY A 85 15.36 -5.47 -11.14
N ARG A 86 14.39 -6.39 -11.24
CA ARG A 86 13.11 -6.32 -10.50
C ARG A 86 13.28 -6.24 -8.99
N LYS A 87 14.23 -6.98 -8.41
CA LYS A 87 14.48 -7.00 -6.94
C LYS A 87 14.76 -5.59 -6.38
N TYR A 88 15.63 -4.83 -7.04
CA TYR A 88 16.01 -3.48 -6.58
C TYR A 88 14.89 -2.48 -6.77
N THR A 89 14.22 -2.51 -7.92
CA THR A 89 13.10 -1.61 -8.19
C THR A 89 11.97 -1.83 -7.20
N PHE A 90 11.65 -3.08 -6.88
CA PHE A 90 10.65 -3.41 -5.85
C PHE A 90 11.05 -2.93 -4.45
N LEU A 91 12.34 -3.02 -4.09
CA LEU A 91 12.79 -2.51 -2.80
C LEU A 91 12.60 -0.98 -2.70
N VAL A 92 12.90 -0.26 -3.80
CA VAL A 92 12.71 1.19 -3.88
C VAL A 92 11.23 1.56 -3.76
N THR A 93 10.32 0.88 -4.47
CA THR A 93 8.88 1.18 -4.41
C THR A 93 8.31 0.90 -3.02
N ILE A 94 8.67 -0.22 -2.38
CA ILE A 94 8.28 -0.52 -0.99
C ILE A 94 8.72 0.59 -0.04
N LEU A 95 9.97 1.05 -0.16
CA LEU A 95 10.51 2.11 0.69
C LEU A 95 9.79 3.43 0.46
N ILE A 96 9.59 3.85 -0.79
CA ILE A 96 8.86 5.08 -1.12
C ILE A 96 7.45 5.02 -0.54
N MET A 97 6.76 3.90 -0.73
CA MET A 97 5.39 3.71 -0.28
C MET A 97 5.28 3.75 1.25
N GLY A 98 6.03 2.89 1.96
CA GLY A 98 5.94 2.79 3.42
C GLY A 98 6.47 4.03 4.14
N LEU A 99 7.54 4.65 3.63
CA LEU A 99 8.01 5.93 4.18
C LEU A 99 6.99 7.04 3.95
N SER A 100 6.31 7.06 2.79
CA SER A 100 5.24 8.05 2.56
C SER A 100 4.10 7.89 3.55
N THR A 101 3.69 6.65 3.86
CA THR A 101 2.67 6.38 4.88
C THR A 101 3.13 6.79 6.28
N PHE A 102 4.34 6.43 6.66
CA PHE A 102 4.92 6.79 7.96
C PHE A 102 5.01 8.32 8.14
N VAL A 103 5.49 9.03 7.11
CA VAL A 103 5.62 10.50 7.15
C VAL A 103 4.26 11.18 7.28
N VAL A 104 3.16 10.61 6.74
CA VAL A 104 1.81 11.15 6.99
C VAL A 104 1.47 11.15 8.49
N GLY A 105 1.89 10.13 9.24
CA GLY A 105 1.71 10.08 10.70
C GLY A 105 2.49 11.17 11.46
N LEU A 106 3.62 11.62 10.91
CA LEU A 106 4.45 12.69 11.46
C LEU A 106 4.04 14.09 10.97
N LEU A 107 3.33 14.17 9.85
CA LEU A 107 3.04 15.44 9.18
C LEU A 107 2.27 16.41 10.09
N PRO A 108 2.71 17.66 10.25
CA PRO A 108 1.95 18.67 10.98
C PRO A 108 0.61 18.97 10.30
N THR A 109 -0.40 19.32 11.09
CA THR A 109 -1.76 19.59 10.60
C THR A 109 -1.84 20.97 9.94
N TYR A 110 -2.96 21.25 9.27
CA TYR A 110 -3.23 22.56 8.67
C TYR A 110 -3.14 23.68 9.71
N ALA A 111 -3.55 23.43 10.95
CA ALA A 111 -3.45 24.42 12.03
C ALA A 111 -1.99 24.83 12.34
N SER A 112 -1.02 23.97 12.06
CA SER A 112 0.40 24.22 12.37
C SER A 112 1.16 24.89 11.22
N ILE A 113 0.95 24.44 9.98
CA ILE A 113 1.75 24.86 8.82
C ILE A 113 0.91 25.36 7.64
N GLY A 114 -0.40 25.54 7.83
CA GLY A 114 -1.34 26.04 6.82
C GLY A 114 -1.39 25.16 5.58
N VAL A 115 -1.43 25.80 4.41
CA VAL A 115 -1.57 25.16 3.09
C VAL A 115 -0.42 24.18 2.77
N ALA A 116 0.74 24.31 3.42
CA ALA A 116 1.82 23.35 3.24
C ALA A 116 1.43 21.92 3.66
N ALA A 117 0.58 21.76 4.69
CA ALA A 117 0.13 20.46 5.18
C ALA A 117 -0.59 19.63 4.11
N PRO A 118 -1.68 20.12 3.48
CA PRO A 118 -2.37 19.36 2.43
C PRO A 118 -1.51 19.20 1.16
N VAL A 119 -0.64 20.16 0.82
CA VAL A 119 0.27 20.03 -0.33
C VAL A 119 1.24 18.87 -0.12
N ILE A 120 1.92 18.81 1.03
CA ILE A 120 2.83 17.72 1.36
C ILE A 120 2.07 16.40 1.41
N LEU A 121 0.89 16.39 2.04
CA LEU A 121 0.04 15.19 2.08
C LEU A 121 -0.27 14.66 0.69
N ILE A 122 -0.68 15.53 -0.24
CA ILE A 122 -0.96 15.16 -1.63
C ILE A 122 0.30 14.61 -2.30
N VAL A 123 1.45 15.27 -2.15
CA VAL A 123 2.72 14.78 -2.72
C VAL A 123 3.05 13.37 -2.20
N LEU A 124 2.89 13.12 -0.90
CA LEU A 124 3.08 11.79 -0.30
C LEU A 124 2.10 10.77 -0.90
N ARG A 125 0.84 11.15 -1.14
CA ARG A 125 -0.16 10.28 -1.81
C ARG A 125 0.23 9.97 -3.25
N LEU A 126 0.75 10.95 -4.00
CA LEU A 126 1.20 10.73 -5.37
C LEU A 126 2.42 9.80 -5.40
N LEU A 127 3.40 9.99 -4.51
CA LEU A 127 4.56 9.12 -4.39
C LEU A 127 4.15 7.68 -4.05
N GLN A 128 3.23 7.51 -3.11
CA GLN A 128 2.69 6.20 -2.73
C GLN A 128 1.96 5.52 -3.90
N GLY A 129 1.14 6.28 -4.64
CA GLY A 129 0.42 5.79 -5.81
C GLY A 129 1.34 5.37 -6.96
N LEU A 130 2.39 6.16 -7.22
CA LEU A 130 3.41 5.86 -8.22
C LEU A 130 4.15 4.57 -7.87
N ALA A 131 4.58 4.42 -6.61
CA ALA A 131 5.29 3.23 -6.15
C ALA A 131 4.43 1.95 -6.34
N LEU A 132 3.17 2.00 -5.91
CA LEU A 132 2.26 0.85 -5.98
C LEU A 132 1.95 0.43 -7.43
N GLY A 133 1.88 1.39 -8.36
CA GLY A 133 1.66 1.12 -9.78
C GLY A 133 2.67 0.16 -10.41
N GLY A 134 3.93 0.21 -9.97
CA GLY A 134 5.01 -0.67 -10.45
C GLY A 134 4.91 -2.11 -9.96
N GLU A 135 4.32 -2.36 -8.79
CA GLU A 135 4.42 -3.67 -8.13
C GLU A 135 3.24 -4.59 -8.43
N TYR A 136 2.01 -4.08 -8.25
CA TYR A 136 0.82 -4.92 -8.27
C TYR A 136 0.53 -5.53 -9.65
N GLY A 137 0.66 -4.73 -10.71
CA GLY A 137 0.41 -5.18 -12.09
C GLY A 137 1.43 -6.22 -12.57
N GLY A 138 2.70 -6.03 -12.23
CA GLY A 138 3.78 -6.97 -12.54
C GLY A 138 3.63 -8.29 -11.78
N ALA A 139 3.22 -8.25 -10.50
CA ALA A 139 2.99 -9.45 -9.72
C ALA A 139 1.81 -10.29 -10.24
N ALA A 140 0.69 -9.64 -10.57
CA ALA A 140 -0.50 -10.33 -11.08
C ALA A 140 -0.25 -11.02 -12.43
N THR A 141 0.46 -10.35 -13.34
CA THR A 141 0.85 -10.90 -14.64
C THR A 141 1.87 -12.04 -14.48
N TYR A 142 2.90 -11.86 -13.66
CA TYR A 142 3.89 -12.90 -13.37
C TYR A 142 3.24 -14.17 -12.81
N VAL A 143 2.34 -14.04 -11.84
CA VAL A 143 1.61 -15.18 -11.27
C VAL A 143 0.72 -15.85 -12.32
N ALA A 144 0.04 -15.08 -13.16
CA ALA A 144 -0.82 -15.63 -14.22
C ALA A 144 -0.01 -16.42 -15.28
N GLU A 145 1.18 -15.94 -15.62
CA GLU A 145 2.10 -16.57 -16.59
C GLU A 145 2.73 -17.85 -16.06
N HIS A 146 3.07 -17.89 -14.78
CA HIS A 146 3.74 -19.03 -14.13
C HIS A 146 2.77 -20.02 -13.47
N ALA A 147 1.47 -19.69 -13.40
CA ALA A 147 0.48 -20.57 -12.81
C ALA A 147 0.24 -21.84 -13.66
N PRO A 148 0.04 -23.02 -13.03
CA PRO A 148 -0.26 -24.27 -13.73
C PRO A 148 -1.49 -24.15 -14.63
N MET A 149 -1.48 -24.90 -15.74
CA MET A 149 -2.60 -24.96 -16.69
C MET A 149 -3.91 -25.31 -15.96
N GLY A 150 -4.97 -24.53 -16.21
CA GLY A 150 -6.27 -24.70 -15.56
C GLY A 150 -6.36 -24.16 -14.11
N LYS A 151 -5.28 -23.64 -13.53
CA LYS A 151 -5.28 -23.09 -12.15
C LYS A 151 -5.06 -21.59 -12.06
N ARG A 152 -4.86 -20.89 -13.19
CA ARG A 152 -4.59 -19.44 -13.24
C ARG A 152 -5.55 -18.64 -12.35
N GLY A 153 -6.85 -18.90 -12.45
CA GLY A 153 -7.87 -18.21 -11.66
C GLY A 153 -7.67 -18.32 -10.14
N ALA A 154 -7.27 -19.49 -9.62
CA ALA A 154 -7.05 -19.67 -8.19
C ALA A 154 -5.81 -18.90 -7.67
N TYR A 155 -4.73 -18.91 -8.45
CA TYR A 155 -3.49 -18.21 -8.08
C TYR A 155 -3.62 -16.69 -8.24
N THR A 156 -4.33 -16.20 -9.25
CA THR A 156 -4.63 -14.76 -9.37
C THR A 156 -5.65 -14.30 -8.32
N ALA A 157 -6.63 -15.14 -7.96
CA ALA A 157 -7.57 -14.84 -6.88
C ALA A 157 -6.86 -14.69 -5.53
N TRP A 158 -5.83 -15.49 -5.26
CA TRP A 158 -5.02 -15.35 -4.05
C TRP A 158 -4.39 -13.94 -3.94
N ILE A 159 -3.83 -13.42 -5.03
CA ILE A 159 -3.31 -12.04 -5.06
C ILE A 159 -4.43 -11.04 -4.78
N GLN A 160 -5.64 -11.24 -5.30
CA GLN A 160 -6.77 -10.36 -5.00
C GLN A 160 -7.19 -10.42 -3.52
N THR A 161 -7.12 -11.60 -2.89
CA THR A 161 -7.42 -11.77 -1.46
C THR A 161 -6.48 -10.94 -0.58
N THR A 162 -5.21 -10.75 -0.97
CA THR A 162 -4.27 -9.91 -0.21
C THR A 162 -4.75 -8.47 -0.05
N ALA A 163 -5.47 -7.93 -1.03
CA ALA A 163 -6.06 -6.59 -0.91
C ALA A 163 -7.12 -6.52 0.18
N THR A 164 -8.00 -7.53 0.24
CA THR A 164 -9.03 -7.64 1.27
C THR A 164 -8.41 -7.84 2.66
N LEU A 165 -7.33 -8.63 2.75
CA LEU A 165 -6.58 -8.79 4.00
C LEU A 165 -5.91 -7.49 4.44
N GLY A 166 -5.39 -6.69 3.51
CA GLY A 166 -4.84 -5.35 3.78
C GLY A 166 -5.90 -4.41 4.35
N LEU A 167 -7.11 -4.40 3.77
CA LEU A 167 -8.25 -3.65 4.31
C LEU A 167 -8.63 -4.13 5.72
N PHE A 168 -8.69 -5.44 5.94
CA PHE A 168 -9.03 -5.97 7.26
C PHE A 168 -7.98 -5.57 8.30
N LEU A 169 -6.70 -5.66 7.96
CA LEU A 169 -5.61 -5.22 8.82
C LEU A 169 -5.69 -3.71 9.11
N SER A 170 -6.03 -2.88 8.12
CA SER A 170 -6.15 -1.42 8.33
C SER A 170 -7.26 -1.11 9.32
N LEU A 171 -8.43 -1.72 9.13
CA LEU A 171 -9.57 -1.57 10.02
C LEU A 171 -9.29 -2.12 11.42
N MET A 172 -8.61 -3.26 11.55
CA MET A 172 -8.21 -3.80 12.85
C MET A 172 -7.31 -2.83 13.62
N VAL A 173 -6.29 -2.27 12.97
CA VAL A 173 -5.37 -1.32 13.63
C VAL A 173 -6.09 -0.02 13.97
N ILE A 174 -6.94 0.51 13.09
CA ILE A 174 -7.75 1.70 13.36
C ILE A 174 -8.69 1.44 14.53
N LEU A 175 -9.45 0.34 14.51
CA LEU A 175 -10.42 0.04 15.56
C LEU A 175 -9.71 -0.23 16.89
N GLY A 176 -8.64 -1.01 16.90
CA GLY A 176 -7.88 -1.30 18.12
C GLY A 176 -7.27 -0.04 18.75
N THR A 177 -6.73 0.87 17.94
CA THR A 177 -6.20 2.15 18.44
C THR A 177 -7.30 3.10 18.90
N ARG A 178 -8.41 3.18 18.14
CA ARG A 178 -9.58 4.01 18.50
C ARG A 178 -10.27 3.53 19.77
N THR A 179 -10.44 2.23 19.97
CA THR A 179 -11.06 1.68 21.18
C THR A 179 -10.16 1.82 22.41
N ALA A 180 -8.84 1.68 22.24
CA ALA A 180 -7.88 1.83 23.34
C ALA A 180 -7.75 3.29 23.82
N LEU A 181 -7.80 4.27 22.91
CA LEU A 181 -7.62 5.69 23.23
C LEU A 181 -8.93 6.43 23.53
N GLY A 182 -10.06 5.90 23.04
CA GLY A 182 -11.34 6.60 23.01
C GLY A 182 -11.48 7.50 21.77
N GLU A 183 -12.74 7.77 21.37
CA GLU A 183 -13.03 8.44 20.09
C GLU A 183 -12.51 9.88 20.02
N GLU A 184 -12.62 10.62 21.13
CA GLU A 184 -12.18 12.01 21.23
C GLU A 184 -10.65 12.11 21.07
N THR A 185 -9.90 11.36 21.89
CA THR A 185 -8.43 11.28 21.81
C THR A 185 -7.96 10.81 20.43
N PHE A 186 -8.67 9.85 19.85
CA PHE A 186 -8.34 9.33 18.52
C PHE A 186 -8.51 10.39 17.44
N ALA A 187 -9.60 11.16 17.47
CA ALA A 187 -9.87 12.23 16.52
C ALA A 187 -8.85 13.37 16.63
N ASP A 188 -8.37 13.66 17.85
CA ASP A 188 -7.39 14.72 18.11
C ASP A 188 -5.99 14.35 17.57
N TRP A 189 -5.38 13.28 18.07
CA TRP A 189 -4.02 12.87 17.67
C TRP A 189 -3.86 11.38 17.42
N GLY A 190 -4.70 10.53 18.02
CA GLY A 190 -4.54 9.06 17.96
C GLY A 190 -4.64 8.48 16.55
N TRP A 191 -5.29 9.18 15.62
CA TRP A 191 -5.33 8.83 14.19
C TRP A 191 -3.94 8.71 13.55
N ARG A 192 -2.89 9.31 14.13
CA ARG A 192 -1.50 9.18 13.68
C ARG A 192 -0.93 7.79 13.95
N VAL A 193 -1.37 7.11 15.01
CA VAL A 193 -0.78 5.84 15.47
C VAL A 193 -0.79 4.76 14.39
N PRO A 194 -1.91 4.49 13.69
CA PRO A 194 -1.89 3.55 12.57
C PRO A 194 -0.83 3.87 11.49
N PHE A 195 -0.66 5.15 11.13
CA PHE A 195 0.35 5.57 10.15
C PHE A 195 1.76 5.34 10.69
N LEU A 196 2.02 5.60 11.97
CA LEU A 196 3.34 5.38 12.56
C LEU A 196 3.68 3.89 12.68
N VAL A 197 2.70 3.05 13.01
CA VAL A 197 2.85 1.58 13.07
C VAL A 197 3.22 0.99 11.71
N SER A 198 2.88 1.64 10.60
CA SER A 198 3.28 1.20 9.25
C SER A 198 4.79 1.02 9.09
N ILE A 199 5.63 1.71 9.89
CA ILE A 199 7.10 1.53 9.83
C ILE A 199 7.53 0.11 10.21
N LEU A 200 6.80 -0.55 11.11
CA LEU A 200 7.07 -1.93 11.50
C LEU A 200 6.72 -2.88 10.35
N LEU A 201 5.59 -2.62 9.68
CA LEU A 201 5.16 -3.38 8.50
C LEU A 201 6.14 -3.18 7.34
N LEU A 202 6.65 -1.95 7.15
CA LEU A 202 7.71 -1.65 6.20
C LEU A 202 8.99 -2.42 6.53
N GLY A 203 9.42 -2.44 7.79
CA GLY A 203 10.60 -3.19 8.23
C GLY A 203 10.49 -4.69 7.93
N ILE A 204 9.32 -5.27 8.22
CA ILE A 204 9.03 -6.67 7.87
C ILE A 204 9.05 -6.88 6.35
N SER A 205 8.43 -5.98 5.58
CA SER A 205 8.40 -6.05 4.10
C SER A 205 9.80 -6.04 3.51
N VAL A 206 10.64 -5.12 3.98
CA VAL A 206 12.04 -4.97 3.55
C VAL A 206 12.85 -6.21 3.91
N TYR A 207 12.75 -6.69 5.14
CA TYR A 207 13.44 -7.90 5.59
C TYR A 207 13.08 -9.12 4.73
N ILE A 208 11.78 -9.33 4.51
CA ILE A 208 11.28 -10.42 3.68
C ILE A 208 11.85 -10.31 2.27
N ARG A 209 11.79 -9.13 1.64
CA ARG A 209 12.27 -8.91 0.26
C ARG A 209 13.79 -9.12 0.14
N LEU A 210 14.55 -8.73 1.15
CA LEU A 210 16.01 -8.94 1.19
C LEU A 210 16.37 -10.42 1.36
N SER A 211 15.56 -11.18 2.11
CA SER A 211 15.76 -12.62 2.36
C SER A 211 15.46 -13.53 1.16
N MET A 212 14.83 -12.99 0.12
CA MET A 212 14.58 -13.70 -1.14
C MET A 212 15.86 -13.63 -1.99
N ASN A 213 16.63 -14.71 -2.01
CA ASN A 213 17.76 -14.94 -2.91
C ASN A 213 17.36 -15.87 -4.04
#